data_AF-A0A358J0C8-F1
#
_entry.id   AF-A0A358J0C8-F1
#
_cell.length_a   1.000
_cell.length_b   1.000
_cell.length_c   1.000
_cell.angle_alpha   90.00
_cell.angle_beta   90.00
_cell.angle_gamma   90.00
#
_symmetry.space_group_name_H-M   'P 1'
#
loop_
_entity.id
_entity.type
_entity.pdbx_description
1 polymer ?
#
loop_
_entity_poly.entity_id
_entity_poly.type
_entity_poly.pdbx_seq_one_letter_code
_entity_poly.pdbx_strand_id
1 'polypeptide(L)'
;MRSLILPAVAVSLVLSGCNAGASARGGAEQVGAGLGDAVTAPLEDLNLRRDEIPTILLQAEANPYDLRNMNNCRTIGAEIARLDEALGPDTDAPPSQDGSYMSERAADAAAGATLDAVRGTVTDFIPARSWVRRLTGAEAHSKHVQSAIQAGLRRRSFLKGVGMQRNCAPPAAPAGFVPRRG
;
A
#
# COMPACT_ATOMS: atom_id res chain seq x y z
N MET A 1 -46.13 -56.08 5.74
CA MET A 1 -46.40 -56.90 4.54
C MET A 1 -47.26 -56.11 3.58
N ARG A 2 -46.83 -56.00 2.32
CA ARG A 2 -47.58 -55.63 1.09
C ARG A 2 -48.25 -54.24 1.01
N SER A 3 -47.46 -53.38 0.39
CA SER A 3 -47.75 -52.32 -0.62
C SER A 3 -48.92 -52.59 -1.58
N LEU A 4 -49.25 -51.53 -2.35
CA LEU A 4 -49.90 -51.43 -3.69
C LEU A 4 -51.18 -50.54 -3.61
N ILE A 5 -51.53 -49.61 -4.51
CA ILE A 5 -51.10 -49.18 -5.86
C ILE A 5 -51.81 -47.82 -6.13
N LEU A 6 -51.15 -46.93 -6.89
CA LEU A 6 -51.73 -45.75 -7.57
C LEU A 6 -52.64 -46.15 -8.74
N PRO A 7 -53.62 -45.30 -9.12
CA PRO A 7 -53.70 -45.02 -10.56
C PRO A 7 -54.02 -43.56 -10.95
N ALA A 8 -53.34 -43.17 -12.04
CA ALA A 8 -53.85 -42.46 -13.21
C ALA A 8 -54.42 -41.02 -13.12
N VAL A 9 -53.57 -40.08 -13.53
CA VAL A 9 -53.73 -39.10 -14.62
C VAL A 9 -55.12 -38.46 -14.83
N ALA A 10 -55.19 -37.13 -14.64
CA ALA A 10 -56.04 -36.26 -15.44
C ALA A 10 -55.32 -34.94 -15.75
N VAL A 11 -55.17 -34.68 -17.05
CA VAL A 11 -54.61 -33.49 -17.67
C VAL A 11 -55.58 -32.32 -17.50
N SER A 12 -55.08 -31.13 -17.18
CA SER A 12 -55.80 -29.87 -17.42
C SER A 12 -54.81 -28.77 -17.74
N LEU A 13 -54.74 -28.41 -19.03
CA LEU A 13 -54.19 -27.15 -19.53
C LEU A 13 -55.00 -25.99 -18.94
N VAL A 14 -54.33 -25.03 -18.32
CA VAL A 14 -54.86 -23.67 -18.17
C VAL A 14 -53.84 -22.71 -18.76
N LEU A 15 -54.15 -22.18 -19.95
CA LEU A 15 -53.51 -20.98 -20.48
C LEU A 15 -53.96 -19.79 -19.62
N SER A 16 -53.00 -19.09 -19.01
CA SER A 16 -53.18 -17.71 -18.55
C SER A 16 -51.99 -16.90 -19.02
N GLY A 17 -52.19 -16.17 -20.11
CA GLY A 17 -51.34 -15.05 -20.47
C GLY A 17 -51.88 -13.77 -19.81
N CYS A 18 -51.00 -12.97 -19.22
CA CYS A 18 -50.88 -11.51 -19.43
C CYS A 18 -49.84 -10.89 -18.47
N ASN A 19 -49.08 -9.93 -19.03
CA ASN A 19 -48.22 -8.94 -18.38
C ASN A 19 -46.77 -9.30 -17.99
N ALA A 20 -45.95 -9.67 -18.98
CA ALA A 20 -44.49 -9.48 -18.93
C ALA A 20 -44.04 -8.13 -19.56
N GLY A 21 -44.86 -7.07 -19.42
CA GLY A 21 -44.64 -5.78 -20.10
C GLY A 21 -44.24 -4.61 -19.20
N ALA A 22 -44.30 -4.76 -17.87
CA ALA A 22 -44.08 -3.65 -16.93
C ALA A 22 -42.75 -3.72 -16.15
N SER A 23 -42.17 -4.91 -15.95
CA SER A 23 -40.96 -5.05 -15.12
C SER A 23 -39.64 -4.81 -15.85
N ALA A 24 -39.64 -4.75 -17.19
CA ALA A 24 -38.42 -4.50 -17.98
C ALA A 24 -38.09 -3.01 -18.14
N ARG A 25 -39.06 -2.10 -17.93
CA ARG A 25 -38.82 -0.64 -18.03
C ARG A 25 -38.24 -0.05 -16.74
N GLY A 26 -38.62 -0.57 -15.57
CA GLY A 26 -38.04 -0.12 -14.29
C GLY A 26 -36.57 -0.48 -14.10
N GLY A 27 -36.14 -1.65 -14.59
CA GLY A 27 -34.73 -2.08 -14.51
C GLY A 27 -33.79 -1.26 -15.39
N ALA A 28 -34.25 -0.83 -16.58
CA ALA A 28 -33.44 -0.02 -17.49
C ALA A 28 -33.30 1.44 -17.03
N GLU A 29 -34.35 2.03 -16.42
CA GLU A 29 -34.28 3.39 -15.86
C GLU A 29 -33.48 3.44 -14.55
N GLN A 30 -33.55 2.39 -13.72
CA GLN A 30 -32.80 2.34 -12.46
C GLN A 30 -31.31 2.03 -12.66
N VAL A 31 -30.96 1.32 -13.73
CA VAL A 31 -29.57 1.22 -14.19
C VAL A 31 -29.13 2.55 -14.83
N GLY A 32 -29.99 3.26 -15.59
CA GLY A 32 -29.66 4.60 -16.10
C GLY A 32 -29.36 5.64 -15.01
N ALA A 33 -30.04 5.58 -13.87
CA ALA A 33 -29.87 6.51 -12.74
C ALA A 33 -28.77 6.09 -11.73
N GLY A 34 -28.48 4.79 -11.61
CA GLY A 34 -27.45 4.26 -10.70
C GLY A 34 -26.04 4.19 -11.27
N LEU A 35 -25.87 4.45 -12.57
CA LEU A 35 -24.56 4.47 -13.25
C LEU A 35 -23.88 5.86 -13.24
N GLY A 36 -24.55 6.88 -12.72
CA GLY A 36 -23.96 8.21 -12.50
C GLY A 36 -23.18 8.32 -11.19
N ASP A 37 -23.55 7.56 -10.16
CA ASP A 37 -23.01 7.67 -8.80
C ASP A 37 -22.08 6.51 -8.38
N ALA A 38 -21.73 5.63 -9.31
CA ALA A 38 -20.83 4.49 -9.04
C ALA A 38 -19.56 4.50 -9.92
N VAL A 39 -19.10 5.68 -10.34
CA VAL A 39 -17.84 5.86 -11.09
C VAL A 39 -16.87 6.81 -10.36
N THR A 40 -17.21 7.25 -9.14
CA THR A 40 -16.24 7.81 -8.20
C THR A 40 -15.68 6.70 -7.31
N ALA A 41 -15.36 5.54 -7.89
CA ALA A 41 -14.26 4.75 -7.34
C ALA A 41 -13.08 5.74 -7.28
N PRO A 42 -12.55 6.01 -6.07
CA PRO A 42 -11.91 7.27 -5.75
C PRO A 42 -10.85 7.58 -6.80
N LEU A 43 -11.04 8.66 -7.56
CA LEU A 43 -10.02 9.18 -8.46
C LEU A 43 -8.79 9.70 -7.67
N GLU A 44 -8.79 9.60 -6.34
CA GLU A 44 -7.59 9.59 -5.51
C GLU A 44 -6.64 8.40 -5.80
N ASP A 45 -7.12 7.25 -6.27
CA ASP A 45 -6.27 6.08 -6.62
C ASP A 45 -5.60 6.21 -8.00
N LEU A 46 -6.05 7.18 -8.81
CA LEU A 46 -5.40 7.62 -10.04
C LEU A 46 -4.76 9.00 -9.88
N ASN A 47 -4.51 9.41 -8.63
CA ASN A 47 -3.73 10.59 -8.31
C ASN A 47 -2.27 10.34 -8.72
N LEU A 48 -2.02 10.50 -10.02
CA LEU A 48 -0.76 10.82 -10.67
C LEU A 48 -0.19 12.15 -10.15
N ARG A 49 -0.28 12.45 -8.85
CA ARG A 49 0.83 13.09 -8.18
C ARG A 49 1.96 12.07 -8.29
N ARG A 50 2.79 12.22 -9.32
CA ARG A 50 4.16 11.71 -9.23
C ARG A 50 4.71 12.37 -7.98
N ASP A 51 4.69 11.65 -6.87
CA ASP A 51 5.35 12.11 -5.67
C ASP A 51 6.81 12.27 -6.05
N GLU A 52 7.23 13.53 -6.13
CA GLU A 52 8.60 13.87 -6.49
C GLU A 52 9.50 13.20 -5.48
N ILE A 53 10.41 12.35 -5.96
CA ILE A 53 11.34 11.65 -5.08
C ILE A 53 12.20 12.72 -4.39
N PRO A 54 12.21 12.78 -3.04
CA PRO A 54 12.99 13.76 -2.33
C PRO A 54 14.47 13.71 -2.77
N THR A 55 15.07 14.89 -2.99
CA THR A 55 16.44 14.98 -3.53
C THR A 55 17.46 14.20 -2.71
N ILE A 56 17.27 14.10 -1.40
CA ILE A 56 18.15 13.32 -0.52
C ILE A 56 18.12 11.82 -0.81
N LEU A 57 16.97 11.28 -1.25
CA LEU A 57 16.86 9.87 -1.64
C LEU A 57 17.49 9.63 -3.01
N LEU A 58 17.39 10.59 -3.93
CA LEU A 58 18.11 10.55 -5.21
C LEU A 58 19.64 10.60 -5.01
N GLN A 59 20.11 11.43 -4.07
CA GLN A 59 21.53 11.46 -3.69
C GLN A 59 21.98 10.13 -3.07
N ALA A 60 21.14 9.54 -2.20
CA ALA A 60 21.40 8.24 -1.61
C ALA A 60 21.40 7.12 -2.67
N GLU A 61 20.56 7.19 -3.70
CA GLU A 61 20.54 6.26 -4.83
C GLU A 61 21.83 6.35 -5.65
N ALA A 62 22.33 7.57 -5.90
CA ALA A 62 23.56 7.77 -6.64
C ALA A 62 24.81 7.26 -5.89
N ASN A 63 24.91 7.50 -4.57
CA ASN A 63 26.03 7.02 -3.77
C ASN A 63 25.67 6.83 -2.28
N PRO A 64 25.14 5.65 -1.89
CA PRO A 64 24.67 5.41 -0.52
C PRO A 64 25.81 5.33 0.51
N TYR A 65 27.05 5.15 0.08
CA TYR A 65 28.21 4.99 0.96
C TYR A 65 29.15 6.22 0.97
N ASP A 66 28.74 7.33 0.37
CA ASP A 66 29.56 8.54 0.28
C ASP A 66 29.92 9.11 1.68
N LEU A 67 31.18 9.42 1.94
CA LEU A 67 31.59 10.06 3.19
C LEU A 67 32.08 11.50 3.01
N ARG A 68 32.00 12.03 1.79
CA ARG A 68 32.32 13.44 1.53
C ARG A 68 31.47 14.33 2.44
N ASN A 69 32.12 15.29 3.07
CA ASN A 69 31.52 16.25 4.02
C ASN A 69 30.92 15.62 5.29
N MET A 70 31.09 14.32 5.53
CA MET A 70 30.72 13.64 6.77
C MET A 70 31.92 13.65 7.72
N ASN A 71 32.41 14.83 8.07
CA ASN A 71 33.69 14.99 8.78
C ASN A 71 33.56 14.92 10.31
N ASN A 72 32.36 15.16 10.84
CA ASN A 72 32.11 15.17 12.29
C ASN A 72 30.71 14.64 12.63
N CYS A 73 30.49 14.32 13.91
CA CYS A 73 29.21 13.76 14.38
C CYS A 73 28.02 14.68 14.09
N ARG A 74 28.22 16.01 14.10
CA ARG A 74 27.16 16.98 13.78
C ARG A 74 26.72 16.86 12.32
N THR A 75 27.66 16.77 11.38
CA THR A 75 27.35 16.59 9.95
C THR A 75 26.64 15.26 9.67
N ILE A 76 27.09 14.18 10.32
CA ILE A 76 26.47 12.87 10.20
C ILE A 76 25.03 12.89 10.75
N GLY A 77 24.82 13.44 11.95
CA GLY A 77 23.50 13.55 12.56
C GLY A 77 22.55 14.44 11.77
N ALA A 78 23.04 15.53 11.18
CA ALA A 78 22.22 16.41 10.34
C ALA A 78 21.76 15.72 9.05
N GLU A 79 22.62 14.90 8.45
CA GLU A 79 22.27 14.11 7.26
C GLU A 79 21.25 13.02 7.59
N ILE A 80 21.43 12.32 8.72
CA ILE A 80 20.45 11.33 9.20
C ILE A 80 19.09 11.98 9.47
N ALA A 81 19.06 13.16 10.11
CA ALA A 81 17.80 13.87 10.36
C ALA A 81 17.04 14.24 9.07
N ARG A 82 17.77 14.63 8.01
CA ARG A 82 17.14 14.88 6.70
C ARG A 82 16.64 13.61 6.03
N LEU A 83 17.33 12.48 6.23
CA LEU A 83 16.87 11.17 5.76
C LEU A 83 15.62 10.74 6.52
N ASP A 84 15.56 10.98 7.83
CA ASP A 84 14.38 10.67 8.66
C ASP A 84 13.17 11.53 8.29
N GLU A 85 13.36 12.80 7.91
CA GLU A 85 12.27 13.63 7.39
C GLU A 85 11.69 13.06 6.08
N ALA A 86 12.54 12.51 5.21
CA ALA A 86 12.11 11.95 3.93
C ALA A 86 11.57 10.51 4.02
N LEU A 87 12.12 9.69 4.93
CA LEU A 87 11.79 8.26 5.09
C LEU A 87 10.80 7.98 6.21
N GLY A 88 10.57 8.96 7.07
CA GLY A 88 9.91 8.78 8.36
C GLY A 88 10.83 8.19 9.44
N PRO A 89 10.28 7.99 10.65
CA PRO A 89 11.02 7.50 11.80
C PRO A 89 11.74 6.18 11.51
N ASP A 90 12.96 6.03 12.04
CA ASP A 90 13.69 4.79 11.94
C ASP A 90 13.09 3.69 12.82
N THR A 91 13.42 2.43 12.52
CA THR A 91 12.92 1.26 13.28
C THR A 91 13.40 1.27 14.73
N ASP A 92 14.54 1.88 15.01
CA ASP A 92 15.10 2.08 16.35
C ASP A 92 14.68 3.41 16.99
N ALA A 93 13.77 4.16 16.37
CA ALA A 93 13.27 5.41 16.95
C ALA A 93 12.57 5.16 18.30
N PRO A 94 12.72 6.09 19.27
CA PRO A 94 12.00 5.99 20.53
C PRO A 94 10.48 5.95 20.30
N PRO A 95 9.71 5.38 21.24
CA PRO A 95 8.26 5.33 21.12
C PRO A 95 7.70 6.74 20.91
N SER A 96 6.64 6.80 20.13
CA SER A 96 5.90 8.03 19.87
C SER A 96 5.34 8.67 21.14
N GLN A 97 4.76 9.86 21.00
CA GLN A 97 4.06 10.56 22.09
C GLN A 97 2.97 9.72 22.76
N ASP A 98 2.32 8.81 22.00
CA ASP A 98 1.27 7.92 22.49
C ASP A 98 1.83 6.62 23.11
N GLY A 99 3.15 6.51 23.27
CA GLY A 99 3.83 5.36 23.87
C GLY A 99 4.02 4.15 22.94
N SER A 100 3.40 4.14 21.75
CA SER A 100 3.51 3.02 20.83
C SER A 100 4.80 3.04 19.99
N TYR A 101 5.32 1.85 19.70
CA TYR A 101 6.47 1.60 18.83
C TYR A 101 6.05 1.52 17.35
N MET A 102 7.01 1.65 16.44
CA MET A 102 6.74 1.49 15.00
C MET A 102 6.26 0.08 14.63
N SER A 103 6.75 -0.94 15.33
CA SER A 103 6.32 -2.34 15.13
C SER A 103 4.84 -2.56 15.47
N GLU A 104 4.33 -1.88 16.49
CA GLU A 104 2.93 -2.00 16.92
C GLU A 104 2.00 -1.36 15.89
N ARG A 105 2.34 -0.17 15.40
CA ARG A 105 1.59 0.50 14.31
C ARG A 105 1.54 -0.33 13.04
N ALA A 106 2.66 -0.96 12.68
CA ALA A 106 2.72 -1.83 11.51
C ALA A 106 1.83 -3.07 11.67
N ALA A 107 1.76 -3.65 12.86
CA ALA A 107 0.88 -4.77 13.16
C ALA A 107 -0.60 -4.38 13.07
N ASP A 108 -0.98 -3.22 13.61
CA ASP A 108 -2.36 -2.71 13.56
C ASP A 108 -2.83 -2.45 12.12
N ALA A 109 -1.96 -1.87 11.28
CA ALA A 109 -2.26 -1.65 9.86
C ALA A 109 -2.47 -2.96 9.08
N ALA A 110 -1.64 -3.98 9.35
CA ALA A 110 -1.78 -5.30 8.72
C ALA A 110 -3.06 -6.03 9.16
N ALA A 111 -3.44 -5.90 10.43
CA ALA A 111 -4.68 -6.45 10.95
C ALA A 111 -5.91 -5.80 10.29
N GLY A 112 -5.89 -4.48 10.08
CA GLY A 112 -6.92 -3.76 9.34
C GLY A 112 -7.06 -4.24 7.88
N ALA A 113 -5.95 -4.33 7.15
CA ALA A 113 -5.95 -4.73 5.74
C ALA A 113 -6.45 -6.18 5.51
N THR A 114 -6.23 -7.08 6.48
CA THR A 114 -6.71 -8.48 6.41
C THR A 114 -8.25 -8.55 6.43
N LEU A 115 -8.91 -7.62 7.13
CA LEU A 115 -10.38 -7.56 7.18
C LEU A 115 -10.99 -7.04 5.87
N ASP A 116 -10.30 -6.16 5.16
CA ASP A 116 -10.77 -5.57 3.90
C ASP A 116 -10.64 -6.53 2.70
N ALA A 117 -9.63 -7.42 2.72
CA ALA A 117 -9.38 -8.38 1.65
C ALA A 117 -10.46 -9.48 1.52
N VAL A 118 -11.31 -9.69 2.52
CA VAL A 118 -12.34 -10.75 2.50
C VAL A 118 -13.56 -10.38 1.64
N ARG A 119 -13.71 -9.11 1.22
CA ARG A 119 -14.93 -8.63 0.53
C ARG A 119 -14.88 -8.64 -1.01
N GLY A 120 -13.76 -8.94 -1.65
CA GLY A 120 -13.60 -8.73 -3.09
C GLY A 120 -13.18 -9.98 -3.87
N THR A 121 -14.10 -10.87 -4.23
CA THR A 121 -13.86 -11.88 -5.28
C THR A 121 -15.14 -12.22 -6.07
N VAL A 122 -15.29 -11.66 -7.28
CA VAL A 122 -16.00 -12.36 -8.37
C VAL A 122 -15.50 -11.97 -9.77
N THR A 123 -14.99 -12.99 -10.47
CA THR A 123 -14.97 -13.30 -11.92
C THR A 123 -14.33 -12.36 -12.96
N ASP A 124 -13.21 -12.86 -13.48
CA ASP A 124 -12.78 -12.97 -14.88
C ASP A 124 -13.36 -12.00 -15.93
N PHE A 125 -12.52 -11.04 -16.34
CA PHE A 125 -12.43 -10.62 -17.75
C PHE A 125 -11.00 -10.18 -18.05
N ILE A 126 -10.23 -11.02 -18.74
CA ILE A 126 -8.80 -10.83 -19.02
C ILE A 126 -8.54 -9.72 -20.05
N PRO A 127 -7.71 -8.70 -19.74
CA PRO A 127 -7.05 -7.88 -20.74
C PRO A 127 -5.52 -7.89 -20.52
N ALA A 128 -4.93 -9.08 -20.40
CA ALA A 128 -3.56 -9.32 -19.89
C ALA A 128 -2.40 -8.84 -20.77
N ARG A 129 -2.60 -8.12 -21.88
CA ARG A 129 -1.46 -7.58 -22.67
C ARG A 129 -1.39 -6.06 -22.69
N SER A 130 -2.54 -5.39 -22.78
CA SER A 130 -2.60 -3.93 -22.75
C SER A 130 -2.47 -3.38 -21.31
N TRP A 131 -3.03 -4.09 -20.33
CA TRP A 131 -2.82 -3.79 -18.92
C TRP A 131 -1.44 -4.18 -18.45
N VAL A 132 -0.86 -5.28 -18.92
CA VAL A 132 0.53 -5.60 -18.57
C VAL A 132 1.46 -4.47 -18.98
N ARG A 133 1.36 -3.90 -20.19
CA ARG A 133 2.22 -2.76 -20.57
C ARG A 133 1.90 -1.45 -19.83
N ARG A 134 0.64 -1.17 -19.53
CA ARG A 134 0.25 0.06 -18.80
C ARG A 134 0.54 -0.03 -17.30
N LEU A 135 0.29 -1.18 -16.69
CA LEU A 135 0.68 -1.49 -15.31
C LEU A 135 2.20 -1.54 -15.21
N THR A 136 2.93 -2.20 -16.12
CA THR A 136 4.40 -2.22 -16.08
C THR A 136 5.03 -0.85 -16.33
N GLY A 137 4.39 0.00 -17.14
CA GLY A 137 4.82 1.38 -17.37
C GLY A 137 4.53 2.30 -16.17
N ALA A 138 3.35 2.18 -15.55
CA ALA A 138 3.00 2.89 -14.32
C ALA A 138 3.86 2.43 -13.13
N GLU A 139 4.25 1.16 -13.10
CA GLU A 139 5.12 0.58 -12.08
C GLU A 139 6.57 1.06 -12.18
N ALA A 140 7.04 1.55 -13.33
CA ALA A 140 8.43 2.01 -13.46
C ALA A 140 8.76 3.17 -12.49
N HIS A 141 7.82 4.12 -12.34
CA HIS A 141 7.97 5.20 -11.36
C HIS A 141 7.87 4.66 -9.93
N SER A 142 6.91 3.78 -9.64
CA SER A 142 6.78 3.15 -8.32
C SER A 142 8.03 2.35 -7.94
N LYS A 143 8.66 1.65 -8.90
CA LYS A 143 9.94 0.96 -8.75
C LYS A 143 11.07 1.93 -8.47
N HIS A 144 11.11 3.06 -9.16
CA HIS A 144 12.13 4.09 -8.92
C HIS A 144 11.98 4.70 -7.52
N VAL A 145 10.76 5.06 -7.11
CA VAL A 145 10.47 5.53 -5.74
C VAL A 145 10.92 4.49 -4.71
N GLN A 146 10.56 3.22 -4.89
CA GLN A 146 11.00 2.14 -4.01
C GLN A 146 12.53 1.98 -3.99
N SER A 147 13.20 2.05 -5.14
CA SER A 147 14.67 2.02 -5.24
C SER A 147 15.31 3.14 -4.44
N ALA A 148 14.80 4.37 -4.57
CA ALA A 148 15.28 5.53 -3.85
C ALA A 148 15.05 5.41 -2.33
N ILE A 149 13.89 4.90 -1.90
CA ILE A 149 13.62 4.58 -0.48
C ILE A 149 14.63 3.56 0.05
N GLN A 150 14.84 2.45 -0.67
CA GLN A 150 15.80 1.40 -0.27
C GLN A 150 17.25 1.92 -0.24
N ALA A 151 17.60 2.83 -1.14
CA ALA A 151 18.89 3.51 -1.10
C ALA A 151 19.02 4.44 0.12
N GLY A 152 17.97 5.21 0.44
CA GLY A 152 17.89 6.04 1.64
C GLY A 152 18.03 5.25 2.94
N LEU A 153 17.33 4.11 3.06
CA LEU A 153 17.42 3.21 4.22
C LEU A 153 18.85 2.65 4.39
N ARG A 154 19.48 2.22 3.29
CA ARG A 154 20.90 1.78 3.29
C ARG A 154 21.85 2.91 3.68
N ARG A 155 21.61 4.12 3.18
CA ARG A 155 22.39 5.31 3.52
C ARG A 155 22.30 5.64 5.01
N ARG A 156 21.08 5.67 5.57
CA ARG A 156 20.84 5.94 6.99
C ARG A 156 21.54 4.94 7.89
N SER A 157 21.35 3.65 7.62
CA SER A 157 21.98 2.57 8.39
C SER A 157 23.51 2.60 8.32
N PHE A 158 24.07 2.86 7.13
CA PHE A 158 25.51 3.04 6.96
C PHE A 158 26.05 4.21 7.79
N LEU A 159 25.42 5.38 7.71
CA LEU A 159 25.85 6.56 8.46
C LEU A 159 25.78 6.35 9.98
N LYS A 160 24.75 5.65 10.47
CA LYS A 160 24.66 5.24 11.89
C LYS A 160 25.82 4.34 12.29
N GLY A 161 26.23 3.39 11.43
CA GLY A 161 27.41 2.55 11.64
C GLY A 161 28.72 3.35 11.68
N VAL A 162 28.86 4.32 10.78
CA VAL A 162 30.03 5.23 10.74
C VAL A 162 30.08 6.12 11.98
N GLY A 163 28.95 6.66 12.43
CA GLY A 163 28.91 7.44 13.66
C GLY A 163 29.22 6.59 14.89
N MET A 164 28.75 5.33 14.94
CA MET A 164 29.14 4.39 16.00
C MET A 164 30.65 4.15 16.03
N GLN A 165 31.27 3.89 14.88
CA GLN A 165 32.73 3.73 14.77
C GLN A 165 33.48 4.97 15.27
N ARG A 166 32.92 6.16 15.04
CA ARG A 166 33.47 7.46 15.47
C ARG A 166 33.05 7.89 16.88
N ASN A 167 32.41 7.00 17.65
CA ASN A 167 31.96 7.27 19.01
C ASN A 167 30.98 8.47 19.11
N CYS A 168 30.14 8.68 18.09
CA CYS A 168 29.12 9.71 18.08
C CYS A 168 27.91 9.30 18.94
N ALA A 169 27.28 10.27 19.61
CA ALA A 169 25.99 10.05 20.27
C ALA A 169 24.84 9.98 19.23
N PRO A 170 23.71 9.34 19.57
CA PRO A 170 22.46 9.50 18.81
C PRO A 170 22.12 10.99 18.61
N PRO A 171 21.55 11.40 17.45
CA PRO A 171 21.04 10.57 16.34
C PRO A 171 22.11 10.14 15.32
N ALA A 172 23.37 10.53 15.50
CA ALA A 172 24.45 10.15 14.58
C ALA A 172 24.89 8.68 14.70
N ALA A 173 24.32 7.95 15.66
CA ALA A 173 24.50 6.52 15.90
C ALA A 173 23.13 5.89 16.21
N PRO A 174 23.00 4.55 16.25
CA PRO A 174 21.75 3.90 16.63
C PRO A 174 21.26 4.37 18.00
N ALA A 175 19.94 4.44 18.20
CA ALA A 175 19.34 5.06 19.39
C ALA A 175 19.86 4.50 20.73
N GLY A 176 20.17 3.20 20.78
CA GLY A 176 20.72 2.54 21.99
C GLY A 176 22.24 2.65 22.17
N PHE A 177 22.96 3.33 21.28
CA PHE A 177 24.41 3.45 21.38
C PHE A 177 24.83 4.47 22.44
N VAL A 178 25.73 4.04 23.34
CA VAL A 178 26.31 4.90 24.38
C VAL A 178 27.78 5.16 24.04
N PRO A 179 28.16 6.42 23.77
CA PRO A 179 29.57 6.78 23.53
C PRO A 179 30.46 6.42 24.72
N ARG A 180 31.65 5.90 24.42
CA ARG A 180 32.71 5.69 25.41
C ARG A 180 33.15 7.05 25.96
N ARG A 181 33.27 7.16 27.28
CA ARG A 181 33.94 8.32 27.91
C ARG A 181 35.43 8.25 27.56
N GLY A 182 35.92 9.25 26.85
CA GLY A 182 37.34 9.44 26.58
C GLY A 182 38.09 9.99 27.78
#